data_AF-A0A177HFN5-F1
#
_entry.id   AF-A0A177HFN5-F1
#
_cell.length_a   1.000
_cell.length_b   1.000
_cell.length_c   1.000
_cell.angle_alpha   90.00
_cell.angle_beta   90.00
_cell.angle_gamma   90.00
#
_symmetry.space_group_name_H-M   'P 1'
#
loop_
_entity.id
_entity.type
_entity.pdbx_description
1 polymer ?
#
loop_
_entity_poly.entity_id
_entity_poly.type
_entity_poly.pdbx_seq_one_letter_code
_entity_poly.pdbx_strand_id
1 'polypeptide(L)'
;MSAQFDVDPQALRTYARNVDKDVERIRRIRNKIDQVTLSPGAFGRLPESDELAKDYEKQRSDSMDDLKDAASTLEAIVDAMRDTANAYDQTEDDINVSFGGQ
;
A
#
# COMPACT_ATOMS: atom_id res chain seq x y z
N MET A 1 10.84 -17.15 -28.27
CA MET A 1 12.04 -16.64 -27.57
C MET A 1 11.52 -15.86 -26.38
N SER A 2 11.59 -16.43 -25.18
CA SER A 2 11.25 -15.70 -23.96
C SER A 2 12.27 -14.59 -23.77
N ALA A 3 11.82 -13.34 -23.76
CA ALA A 3 12.68 -12.24 -23.32
C ALA A 3 13.05 -12.53 -21.86
N GLN A 4 14.29 -12.94 -21.63
CA GLN A 4 14.80 -13.13 -20.29
C GLN A 4 14.99 -11.74 -19.70
N PHE A 5 14.00 -11.29 -18.93
CA PHE A 5 14.14 -10.09 -18.13
C PHE A 5 15.21 -10.39 -17.07
N ASP A 6 16.29 -9.61 -17.10
CA ASP A 6 17.28 -9.61 -16.04
C ASP A 6 16.66 -8.87 -14.84
N VAL A 7 16.20 -9.64 -13.85
CA VAL A 7 15.52 -9.12 -12.67
C VAL A 7 16.47 -9.26 -11.50
N ASP A 8 16.88 -8.14 -10.90
CA ASP A 8 17.66 -8.11 -9.67
C ASP A 8 16.75 -8.36 -8.45
N PRO A 9 16.86 -9.52 -7.77
CA PRO A 9 16.03 -9.83 -6.60
C PRO A 9 16.29 -8.88 -5.42
N GLN A 10 17.50 -8.31 -5.30
CA GLN A 10 17.81 -7.33 -4.26
C GLN A 10 17.14 -5.98 -4.52
N ALA A 11 16.99 -5.58 -5.79
CA ALA A 11 16.22 -4.40 -6.16
C ALA A 11 14.75 -4.57 -5.78
N LEU A 12 14.15 -5.73 -6.05
CA LEU A 12 12.77 -6.05 -5.65
C LEU A 12 12.59 -5.99 -4.13
N ARG A 13 13.50 -6.62 -3.37
CA ARG A 13 13.48 -6.59 -1.89
C ARG A 13 13.65 -5.18 -1.34
N THR A 14 14.47 -4.36 -1.99
CA THR A 14 14.69 -2.97 -1.56
C THR A 14 13.47 -2.09 -1.83
N TYR A 15 12.83 -2.26 -2.99
CA TYR A 15 11.56 -1.59 -3.26
C TYR A 15 10.48 -2.00 -2.25
N ALA A 16 10.32 -3.32 -2.02
CA ALA A 16 9.37 -3.86 -1.05
C ALA A 16 9.51 -3.20 0.34
N ARG A 17 10.74 -3.16 0.87
CA ARG A 17 11.05 -2.53 2.17
C ARG A 17 10.73 -1.03 2.23
N ASN A 18 10.85 -0.32 1.11
CA ASN A 18 10.54 1.11 1.06
C ASN A 18 9.03 1.33 1.02
N VAL A 19 8.30 0.53 0.23
CA VAL A 19 6.84 0.61 0.16
C VAL A 19 6.17 0.21 1.47
N ASP A 20 6.71 -0.76 2.23
CA ASP A 20 6.22 -1.07 3.58
C ASP A 20 6.17 0.19 4.47
N LYS A 21 7.17 1.07 4.37
CA LYS A 21 7.20 2.32 5.16
C LYS A 21 6.11 3.30 4.71
N ASP A 22 5.80 3.31 3.43
CA ASP A 22 4.75 4.16 2.85
C ASP A 22 3.35 3.65 3.20
N VAL A 23 3.13 2.34 3.16
CA VAL A 23 1.91 1.68 3.67
C VAL A 23 1.66 2.07 5.13
N GLU A 24 2.69 1.94 5.97
CA GLU A 24 2.60 2.33 7.38
C GLU A 24 2.34 3.83 7.55
N ARG A 25 2.88 4.68 6.67
CA ARG A 25 2.59 6.11 6.67
C ARG A 25 1.13 6.40 6.31
N ILE A 26 0.59 5.72 5.29
CA ILE A 26 -0.82 5.83 4.89
C ILE A 26 -1.74 5.42 6.05
N ARG A 27 -1.46 4.29 6.70
CA ARG A 27 -2.20 3.83 7.89
C ARG A 27 -2.21 4.87 9.01
N ARG A 28 -1.05 5.47 9.31
CA ARG A 28 -0.95 6.56 10.30
C ARG A 28 -1.76 7.79 9.92
N ILE A 29 -1.77 8.18 8.64
CA ILE A 29 -2.58 9.32 8.16
C ILE A 29 -4.07 9.01 8.31
N ARG A 30 -4.52 7.83 7.87
CA ARG A 30 -5.90 7.37 8.01
C ARG A 30 -6.35 7.38 9.47
N ASN A 31 -5.54 6.84 10.39
CA ASN A 31 -5.85 6.84 11.82
C ASN A 31 -5.95 8.27 12.41
N LYS A 32 -5.10 9.20 11.94
CA LYS A 32 -5.19 10.61 12.37
C LYS A 32 -6.47 11.28 11.87
N ILE A 33 -6.88 11.01 10.63
CA ILE A 33 -8.15 11.52 10.08
C ILE A 33 -9.33 10.94 10.85
N ASP A 34 -9.27 9.64 11.20
CA ASP A 34 -10.34 8.99 11.94
C ASP A 34 -10.54 9.61 13.34
N GLN A 35 -9.46 10.04 13.99
CA GLN A 35 -9.52 10.71 15.28
C GLN A 35 -10.08 12.14 15.23
N VAL A 36 -10.18 12.75 14.04
CA VAL A 36 -10.78 14.07 13.88
C VAL A 36 -12.29 13.91 13.72
N THR A 37 -13.02 14.19 14.80
CA THR A 37 -14.47 14.36 14.78
C THR A 37 -14.79 15.83 14.98
N LEU A 38 -15.54 16.41 14.04
CA LEU A 38 -16.02 17.78 14.17
C LEU A 38 -17.32 17.80 14.98
N SER A 39 -17.47 18.78 15.87
CA SER A 39 -18.73 18.96 16.60
C SER A 39 -19.86 19.37 15.65
N PRO A 40 -21.13 19.02 15.92
CA PRO A 40 -22.26 19.42 15.08
C PRO A 40 -22.37 20.95 14.82
N GLY A 41 -21.89 21.78 15.76
CA GLY A 41 -21.87 23.24 15.60
C GLY A 41 -20.66 23.80 14.86
N ALA A 42 -19.71 22.97 14.41
CA ALA A 42 -18.48 23.43 13.76
C ALA A 42 -18.74 24.10 12.41
N PHE A 43 -19.86 23.77 11.77
CA PHE A 43 -20.26 24.28 10.46
C PHE A 43 -21.23 25.48 10.54
N GLY A 44 -21.63 25.88 11.75
CA GLY A 44 -22.62 26.94 11.98
C GLY A 44 -23.99 26.40 12.42
N ARG A 45 -25.01 27.24 12.31
CA ARG A 45 -26.41 26.94 12.72
C ARG A 45 -27.43 27.29 11.63
N LEU A 46 -26.96 27.65 10.45
CA LEU A 46 -27.83 27.95 9.32
C LEU A 46 -28.25 26.63 8.65
N PRO A 47 -29.39 26.57 7.94
CA PRO A 47 -29.80 25.34 7.24
C PRO A 47 -28.73 24.79 6.30
N GLU A 48 -27.96 25.66 5.64
CA GLU A 48 -26.85 25.30 4.75
C GLU A 48 -25.66 24.68 5.51
N SER A 49 -25.55 24.92 6.82
CA SER A 49 -24.54 24.30 7.69
C SER A 49 -24.73 22.78 7.81
N ASP A 50 -25.98 22.30 7.72
CA ASP A 50 -26.29 20.87 7.81
C ASP A 50 -25.86 20.13 6.54
N GLU A 51 -25.98 20.76 5.37
CA GLU A 51 -25.49 20.21 4.10
C GLU A 51 -23.96 20.13 4.11
N LEU A 52 -23.29 21.20 4.57
CA LEU A 52 -21.83 21.23 4.68
C LEU A 52 -21.29 20.15 5.64
N ALA A 53 -22.00 19.91 6.76
CA ALA A 53 -21.64 18.85 7.70
C ALA A 53 -21.74 17.46 7.05
N LYS A 54 -22.82 17.18 6.30
CA LYS A 54 -23.00 15.92 5.59
C LYS A 54 -21.95 15.71 4.50
N ASP A 55 -21.65 16.75 3.73
CA ASP A 55 -20.64 16.69 2.68
C ASP A 55 -19.25 16.43 3.28
N TYR A 56 -18.92 17.06 4.41
CA TYR A 56 -17.69 16.78 5.14
C TYR A 56 -17.62 15.33 5.63
N GLU A 57 -18.70 14.82 6.26
CA GLU A 57 -18.74 13.44 6.75
C GLU A 57 -18.57 12.44 5.61
N LYS A 58 -19.24 12.68 4.48
CA LYS A 58 -19.10 11.88 3.26
C LYS A 58 -17.67 11.91 2.75
N GLN A 59 -17.09 13.10 2.56
CA GLN A 59 -15.72 13.24 2.08
C GLN A 59 -14.71 12.58 3.03
N ARG A 60 -14.92 12.69 4.34
CA ARG A 60 -14.10 12.01 5.36
C ARG A 60 -14.20 10.50 5.22
N SER A 61 -15.41 9.96 5.04
CA SER A 61 -15.63 8.52 4.83
C SER A 61 -14.93 8.04 3.55
N ASP A 62 -15.21 8.69 2.42
CA ASP A 62 -14.65 8.33 1.12
C ASP A 62 -13.12 8.37 1.16
N SER A 63 -12.53 9.42 1.77
CA SER A 63 -11.08 9.53 1.93
C SER A 63 -10.48 8.41 2.81
N MET A 64 -11.20 7.94 3.83
CA MET A 64 -10.73 6.84 4.69
C MET A 64 -10.73 5.50 3.97
N ASP A 65 -11.69 5.29 3.07
CA ASP A 65 -11.78 4.10 2.23
C ASP A 65 -10.71 4.13 1.15
N ASP A 66 -10.52 5.27 0.46
CA ASP A 66 -9.46 5.46 -0.53
C ASP A 66 -8.06 5.18 0.07
N LEU A 67 -7.79 5.69 1.28
CA LEU A 67 -6.51 5.45 1.97
C LEU A 67 -6.33 3.97 2.36
N LYS A 68 -7.41 3.28 2.72
CA LYS A 68 -7.36 1.85 3.05
C LYS A 68 -7.06 1.03 1.80
N ASP A 69 -7.72 1.35 0.69
CA ASP A 69 -7.56 0.65 -0.57
C ASP A 69 -6.15 0.88 -1.13
N ALA A 70 -5.65 2.11 -1.09
CA ALA A 70 -4.29 2.44 -1.49
C ALA A 70 -3.23 1.64 -0.70
N ALA A 71 -3.39 1.55 0.63
CA ALA A 71 -2.49 0.75 1.47
C ALA A 71 -2.56 -0.74 1.10
N SER A 72 -3.76 -1.28 0.91
CA SER A 72 -3.97 -2.69 0.59
C SER A 72 -3.41 -3.08 -0.78
N THR A 73 -3.57 -2.20 -1.79
CA THR A 73 -2.99 -2.39 -3.11
C THR A 73 -1.46 -2.39 -3.06
N LEU A 74 -0.85 -1.48 -2.31
CA LEU A 74 0.60 -1.44 -2.15
C LEU A 74 1.13 -2.69 -1.46
N GLU A 75 0.44 -3.20 -0.43
CA GLU A 75 0.81 -4.47 0.22
C GLU A 75 0.75 -5.64 -0.77
N ALA A 76 -0.31 -5.75 -1.57
CA ALA A 76 -0.43 -6.79 -2.58
C ALA A 76 0.70 -6.74 -3.62
N ILE A 77 1.11 -5.54 -4.03
CA ILE A 77 2.26 -5.35 -4.94
C ILE A 77 3.56 -5.81 -4.26
N VAL A 78 3.76 -5.43 -3.00
CA VAL A 78 4.96 -5.78 -2.23
C VAL A 78 5.07 -7.30 -2.04
N ASP A 79 3.98 -7.97 -1.72
CA ASP A 79 3.95 -9.42 -1.58
C ASP A 79 4.29 -10.11 -2.91
N ALA A 80 3.70 -9.65 -4.02
CA ALA A 80 4.03 -10.17 -5.35
C ALA A 80 5.51 -9.94 -5.72
N MET A 81 6.12 -8.82 -5.31
CA MET A 81 7.55 -8.58 -5.52
C MET A 81 8.43 -9.50 -4.67
N ARG A 82 8.04 -9.78 -3.43
CA ARG A 82 8.75 -10.75 -2.56
C ARG A 82 8.67 -12.14 -3.15
N ASP A 83 7.49 -12.57 -3.59
CA ASP A 83 7.27 -13.86 -4.24
C ASP A 83 8.12 -13.99 -5.51
N THR A 84 8.17 -12.93 -6.32
CA THR A 84 9.04 -12.88 -7.51
C THR A 84 10.51 -13.02 -7.14
N ALA A 85 11.00 -12.25 -6.16
CA ALA A 85 12.40 -12.32 -5.72
C ALA A 85 12.78 -13.70 -5.17
N ASN A 86 11.86 -14.37 -4.48
CA ASN A 86 12.07 -15.73 -3.98
C ASN A 86 12.13 -16.76 -5.12
N ALA A 87 11.29 -16.60 -6.15
CA ALA A 87 11.30 -17.49 -7.32
C ALA A 87 12.61 -17.39 -8.12
N TYR A 88 13.19 -16.20 -8.23
CA TYR A 88 14.50 -16.01 -8.86
C TYR A 88 15.61 -16.67 -8.04
N ASP A 89 15.68 -16.44 -6.72
CA ASP A 89 16.67 -17.09 -5.86
C ASP A 89 16.59 -18.63 -5.96
N GLN A 90 15.37 -19.21 -5.93
CA GLN A 90 15.18 -20.66 -6.08
C GLN A 90 15.64 -21.18 -7.45
N THR A 91 15.38 -20.43 -8.51
CA THR A 91 15.81 -20.80 -9.87
C THR A 91 17.33 -20.78 -9.99
N GLU A 92 18.00 -19.79 -9.40
CA GLU A 92 19.46 -19.72 -9.36
C GLU A 92 20.07 -20.86 -8.54
N ASP A 93 19.49 -21.18 -7.38
CA ASP A 93 19.91 -22.30 -6.55
C ASP A 93 19.76 -23.65 -7.29
N ASP A 94 18.63 -23.88 -7.96
CA ASP A 94 18.39 -25.11 -8.75
C ASP A 94 19.36 -25.24 -9.92
N ILE A 95 19.68 -24.14 -10.60
CA ILE A 95 20.69 -24.10 -11.66
C ILE A 95 22.07 -24.42 -11.08
N ASN A 96 22.46 -23.78 -9.97
CA ASN A 96 23.75 -24.01 -9.32
C ASN A 96 23.92 -25.46 -8.83
N VAL A 97 22.86 -26.08 -8.30
CA VAL A 97 22.87 -27.50 -7.90
C VAL A 97 22.95 -28.42 -9.13
N SER A 98 22.23 -28.10 -10.20
CA SER A 98 22.22 -28.88 -11.45
C SER A 98 23.55 -28.84 -12.20
N PHE A 99 24.24 -27.71 -12.22
CA PHE A 99 25.54 -27.54 -12.88
C PHE A 99 26.76 -27.75 -11.96
N GLY A 100 26.58 -27.71 -10.63
CA GLY A 100 27.64 -27.85 -9.63
C GLY A 100 27.65 -29.19 -8.86
N GLY A 101 26.79 -30.15 -9.22
CA GLY A 101 26.75 -31.47 -8.62
C GLY A 101 27.88 -32.40 -9.08
N GLN A 102 29.01 -32.38 -8.35
CA GLN A 102 30.22 -33.24 -8.47
C GLN A 102 31.00 -33.23 -9.80
#